data_AF-A0A932BML7-F1
#
_entry.id   AF-A0A932BML7-F1
#
_cell.length_a   1.000
_cell.length_b   1.000
_cell.length_c   1.000
_cell.angle_alpha   90.00
_cell.angle_beta   90.00
_cell.angle_gamma   90.00
#
_symmetry.space_group_name_H-M   'P 1'
#
loop_
_entity.id
_entity.type
_entity.pdbx_description
1 polymer ?
#
loop_
_entity_poly.entity_id
_entity_poly.type
_entity_poly.pdbx_seq_one_letter_code
_entity_poly.pdbx_strand_id
1 'polypeptide(L)'
;MKEPRMDTFDELFVRNGFDTPSWSGVGVGWYSLLDRLLLDLRLLDVNDKITLEQVKEKYGGLRFYWSPARYAPRGNELWLVGELKDNALYHAVSDRIREAETESERTCELCGEPGTLSSKGGWFRTVCPNEPGYTPLNDTQKEP
;
A
#
# COMPACT_ATOMS: atom_id res chain seq x y z
N MET A 1 -27.77 -11.17 14.23
CA MET A 1 -26.76 -10.11 13.98
C MET A 1 -25.82 -10.68 12.94
N LYS A 2 -25.73 -10.11 11.74
CA LYS A 2 -24.72 -10.55 10.76
C LYS A 2 -23.39 -9.96 11.22
N GLU A 3 -22.35 -10.78 11.33
CA GLU A 3 -20.99 -10.26 11.53
C GLU A 3 -20.70 -9.20 10.47
N PRO A 4 -20.02 -8.10 10.83
CA PRO A 4 -19.64 -7.09 9.86
C PRO A 4 -18.76 -7.76 8.81
N ARG A 5 -19.20 -7.71 7.55
CA ARG A 5 -18.44 -8.21 6.41
C ARG A 5 -17.15 -7.39 6.33
N MET A 6 -16.00 -8.06 6.35
CA MET A 6 -14.73 -7.43 6.03
C MET A 6 -14.66 -7.19 4.53
N ASP A 7 -14.26 -5.99 4.14
CA ASP A 7 -14.12 -5.62 2.73
C ASP A 7 -13.03 -6.45 2.06
N THR A 8 -13.26 -6.82 0.81
CA THR A 8 -12.22 -7.40 -0.04
C THR A 8 -11.16 -6.35 -0.39
N PHE A 9 -10.00 -6.81 -0.88
CA PHE A 9 -8.95 -5.92 -1.39
C PHE A 9 -9.51 -4.86 -2.35
N ASP A 10 -10.29 -5.26 -3.37
CA ASP A 10 -10.86 -4.34 -4.35
C ASP A 10 -11.88 -3.37 -3.74
N GLU A 11 -12.71 -3.85 -2.79
CA GLU A 11 -13.73 -3.03 -2.12
C GLU A 11 -13.10 -1.87 -1.33
N LEU A 12 -11.88 -2.05 -0.79
CA LEU A 12 -11.13 -0.98 -0.12
C LEU A 12 -10.80 0.20 -1.06
N PHE A 13 -10.44 -0.08 -2.31
CA PHE A 13 -10.12 0.98 -3.29
C PHE A 13 -11.39 1.68 -3.75
N VAL A 14 -12.40 0.90 -4.14
CA VAL A 14 -13.65 1.42 -4.69
C VAL A 14 -14.37 2.32 -3.68
N ARG A 15 -14.47 1.92 -2.40
CA ARG A 15 -15.14 2.76 -1.38
C ARG A 15 -14.41 4.06 -1.08
N ASN A 16 -13.09 4.08 -1.33
CA ASN A 16 -12.26 5.27 -1.17
C ASN A 16 -12.15 6.11 -2.44
N GLY A 17 -12.84 5.72 -3.53
CA GLY A 17 -12.92 6.47 -4.78
C GLY A 17 -11.73 6.27 -5.70
N PHE A 18 -10.98 5.16 -5.56
CA PHE A 18 -9.88 4.80 -6.45
C PHE A 18 -10.28 3.65 -7.36
N ASP A 19 -9.70 3.62 -8.55
CA ASP A 19 -9.72 2.45 -9.40
C ASP A 19 -8.92 1.31 -8.75
N THR A 20 -9.38 0.07 -8.95
CA THR A 20 -8.67 -1.10 -8.46
C THR A 20 -7.39 -1.33 -9.25
N PRO A 21 -6.21 -1.41 -8.61
CA PRO A 21 -4.95 -1.64 -9.29
C PRO A 21 -4.90 -3.07 -9.86
N SER A 22 -4.49 -3.22 -11.12
CA SER A 22 -4.35 -4.53 -11.76
C SER A 22 -3.11 -5.29 -11.24
N TRP A 23 -3.12 -6.63 -11.33
CA TRP A 23 -1.99 -7.50 -10.93
C TRP A 23 -1.49 -7.22 -9.50
N SER A 24 -2.42 -6.87 -8.62
CA SER A 24 -2.18 -6.40 -7.25
C SER A 24 -2.86 -7.31 -6.23
N GLY A 25 -2.38 -7.25 -5.00
CA GLY A 25 -2.89 -8.05 -3.90
C GLY A 25 -1.85 -8.22 -2.80
N VAL A 26 -2.35 -8.25 -1.56
CA VAL A 26 -1.58 -8.49 -0.33
C VAL A 26 -2.43 -9.26 0.67
N GLY A 27 -1.80 -9.83 1.70
CA GLY A 27 -2.50 -10.50 2.77
C GLY A 27 -3.43 -9.58 3.61
N VAL A 28 -4.45 -10.20 4.19
CA VAL A 28 -5.52 -9.52 4.95
C VAL A 28 -5.01 -8.78 6.19
N GLY A 29 -3.85 -9.17 6.72
CA GLY A 29 -3.21 -8.50 7.84
C GLY A 29 -2.82 -7.05 7.54
N TRP A 30 -2.67 -6.69 6.26
CA TRP A 30 -2.38 -5.31 5.86
C TRP A 30 -3.61 -4.51 5.44
N TYR A 31 -4.83 -5.07 5.49
CA TYR A 31 -6.03 -4.36 5.02
C TYR A 31 -6.35 -3.12 5.86
N SER A 32 -6.09 -3.15 7.16
CA SER A 32 -6.26 -1.98 8.04
C SER A 32 -5.26 -0.86 7.73
N LEU A 33 -4.07 -1.21 7.24
CA LEU A 33 -3.04 -0.28 6.80
C LEU A 33 -3.40 0.31 5.44
N LEU A 34 -3.82 -0.53 4.48
CA LEU A 34 -4.35 -0.10 3.19
C LEU A 34 -5.54 0.85 3.36
N ASP A 35 -6.47 0.50 4.24
CA ASP A 35 -7.66 1.31 4.45
C ASP A 35 -7.35 2.71 4.97
N ARG A 36 -6.48 2.79 6.00
CA ARG A 36 -6.02 4.09 6.53
C ARG A 36 -5.36 4.91 5.43
N LEU A 37 -4.42 4.31 4.70
CA LEU A 37 -3.74 5.01 3.60
C LEU A 37 -4.73 5.50 2.54
N LEU A 38 -5.65 4.66 2.08
CA LEU A 38 -6.62 5.02 1.06
C LEU A 38 -7.57 6.13 1.54
N LEU A 39 -7.97 6.10 2.80
CA LEU A 39 -8.73 7.18 3.43
C LEU A 39 -7.91 8.47 3.47
N ASP A 40 -6.64 8.40 3.86
CA ASP A 40 -5.75 9.57 3.90
C ASP A 40 -5.59 10.20 2.52
N LEU A 41 -5.33 9.39 1.49
CA LEU A 41 -5.22 9.84 0.11
C LEU A 41 -6.54 10.45 -0.38
N ARG A 42 -7.68 9.86 0.01
CA ARG A 42 -8.99 10.45 -0.27
C ARG A 42 -9.17 11.82 0.40
N LEU A 43 -8.74 11.96 1.65
CA LEU A 43 -8.81 13.22 2.38
C LEU A 43 -7.85 14.30 1.85
N LEU A 44 -6.77 13.88 1.18
CA LEU A 44 -5.91 14.77 0.39
C LEU A 44 -6.53 15.17 -0.96
N ASP A 45 -7.72 14.67 -1.29
CA ASP A 45 -8.45 14.96 -2.52
C ASP A 45 -7.62 14.60 -3.78
N VAL A 46 -6.95 13.45 -3.79
CA VAL A 46 -6.06 13.07 -4.93
C VAL A 46 -6.63 11.99 -5.86
N ASN A 47 -7.86 11.55 -5.63
CA ASN A 47 -8.51 10.45 -6.36
C ASN A 47 -8.45 10.57 -7.88
N ASP A 48 -8.61 11.77 -8.42
CA ASP A 48 -8.56 12.09 -9.85
C ASP A 48 -7.21 12.68 -10.30
N LYS A 49 -6.28 12.89 -9.36
CA LYS A 49 -4.95 13.49 -9.58
C LYS A 49 -3.84 12.46 -9.64
N ILE A 50 -4.07 11.25 -9.11
CA ILE A 50 -3.11 10.15 -9.15
C ILE A 50 -3.77 8.86 -9.66
N THR A 51 -2.93 7.94 -10.14
CA THR A 51 -3.31 6.58 -10.47
C THR A 51 -2.50 5.63 -9.59
N LEU A 52 -3.18 4.74 -8.87
CA LEU A 52 -2.55 3.64 -8.13
C LEU A 52 -2.39 2.48 -9.12
N GLU A 53 -1.17 2.26 -9.60
CA GLU A 53 -0.89 1.31 -10.68
C GLU A 53 -0.75 -0.12 -10.17
N GLN A 54 -0.01 -0.32 -9.08
CA GLN A 54 0.16 -1.62 -8.43
C GLN A 54 0.30 -1.49 -6.92
N VAL A 55 -0.25 -2.46 -6.20
CA VAL A 55 -0.12 -2.59 -4.75
C VAL A 55 0.16 -4.05 -4.42
N LYS A 56 1.37 -4.34 -3.96
CA LYS A 56 1.84 -5.72 -3.78
C LYS A 56 2.86 -5.86 -2.66
N GLU A 57 3.07 -7.09 -2.22
CA GLU A 57 4.21 -7.45 -1.39
C GLU A 57 5.49 -7.53 -2.22
N LYS A 58 6.60 -7.05 -1.66
CA LYS A 58 7.96 -7.21 -2.19
C LYS A 58 8.98 -7.22 -1.06
N TYR A 59 9.74 -8.32 -0.94
CA TYR A 59 10.80 -8.51 0.07
C TYR A 59 10.29 -8.34 1.52
N GLY A 60 9.06 -8.78 1.78
CA GLY A 60 8.38 -8.67 3.07
C GLY A 60 7.78 -7.31 3.37
N GLY A 61 7.82 -6.34 2.46
CA GLY A 61 7.18 -5.04 2.62
C GLY A 61 6.09 -4.81 1.58
N LEU A 62 5.11 -3.98 1.91
CA LEU A 62 4.14 -3.41 1.00
C LEU A 62 4.83 -2.44 0.04
N ARG A 63 4.45 -2.46 -1.24
CA ARG A 63 4.92 -1.50 -2.25
C ARG A 63 3.75 -0.93 -3.03
N PHE A 64 3.72 0.40 -3.12
CA PHE A 64 2.78 1.16 -3.94
C PHE A 64 3.50 1.75 -5.14
N TYR A 65 3.08 1.32 -6.33
CA TYR A 65 3.45 1.95 -7.58
C TYR A 65 2.30 2.89 -7.96
N TRP A 66 2.62 4.17 -8.11
CA TRP A 66 1.64 5.19 -8.45
C TRP A 66 2.26 6.23 -9.36
N SER A 67 1.42 6.93 -10.12
CA SER A 67 1.83 8.02 -10.98
C SER A 67 0.79 9.15 -10.95
N PRO A 68 1.16 10.38 -11.33
CA PRO A 68 0.18 11.42 -11.60
C PRO A 68 -0.79 11.00 -12.70
N ALA A 69 -2.05 11.40 -12.58
CA ALA A 69 -3.06 11.12 -13.59
C ALA A 69 -2.63 11.71 -14.94
N ARG A 70 -2.70 10.89 -15.99
CA ARG A 70 -2.22 11.26 -17.34
C ARG A 70 -3.19 12.15 -18.12
N TYR A 71 -4.44 12.27 -17.66
CA TYR A 71 -5.51 13.01 -18.33
C TYR A 71 -6.40 13.70 -17.29
N ALA A 72 -6.60 15.02 -17.43
CA ALA A 72 -7.65 15.73 -16.70
C ALA A 72 -9.03 15.32 -17.27
N PRO A 73 -10.04 14.95 -16.46
CA PRO A 73 -11.29 14.38 -16.97
C PRO A 73 -12.14 15.35 -17.81
N ARG A 74 -11.97 16.68 -17.70
CA ARG A 74 -12.66 17.71 -18.51
C ARG A 74 -12.23 19.10 -18.05
N GLY A 75 -11.95 19.99 -19.00
CA GLY A 75 -11.71 21.41 -18.71
C GLY A 75 -10.23 21.74 -18.58
N ASN A 76 -9.81 22.64 -19.45
CA ASN A 76 -8.61 23.48 -19.45
C ASN A 76 -7.94 23.79 -18.09
N GLU A 77 -7.32 22.81 -17.46
CA GLU A 77 -6.10 23.01 -16.68
C GLU A 77 -5.27 21.72 -16.80
N LEU A 78 -4.30 21.80 -17.72
CA LEU A 78 -3.37 20.72 -17.98
C LEU A 78 -2.49 20.61 -16.73
N TRP A 79 -2.71 19.59 -15.87
CA TRP A 79 -1.63 19.10 -15.01
C TRP A 79 -0.60 18.45 -15.94
N LEU A 80 0.21 19.29 -16.60
CA LEU A 80 1.44 18.83 -17.19
C LEU A 80 2.22 18.17 -16.05
N VAL A 81 2.67 16.96 -16.33
CA VAL A 81 3.66 16.18 -15.60
C VAL A 81 4.92 17.01 -15.19
N GLY A 82 5.04 18.27 -15.65
CA GLY A 82 6.08 19.24 -15.32
C GLY A 82 5.88 20.10 -14.06
N GLU A 83 4.67 20.32 -13.53
CA GLU A 83 4.43 21.21 -12.36
C GLU A 83 4.36 20.48 -11.01
N LEU A 84 4.88 19.25 -10.94
CA LEU A 84 4.94 18.46 -9.69
C LEU A 84 6.29 18.52 -8.98
N LYS A 85 7.26 19.31 -9.48
CA LYS A 85 8.60 19.35 -8.91
C LYS A 85 8.71 20.13 -7.58
N ASP A 86 7.71 20.96 -7.25
CA ASP A 86 7.60 21.69 -5.97
C ASP A 86 6.20 21.56 -5.33
N ASN A 87 5.44 20.50 -5.68
CA ASN A 87 4.06 20.39 -5.22
C ASN A 87 4.00 19.70 -3.85
N ALA A 88 3.67 20.47 -2.81
CA ALA A 88 3.44 19.97 -1.46
C ALA A 88 2.47 18.77 -1.41
N LEU A 89 1.53 18.69 -2.37
CA LEU A 89 0.62 17.56 -2.51
C LEU A 89 1.35 16.28 -2.93
N TYR A 90 2.30 16.36 -3.86
CA TYR A 90 3.11 15.20 -4.26
C TYR A 90 3.90 14.65 -3.08
N HIS A 91 4.52 15.55 -2.31
CA HIS A 91 5.24 15.17 -1.09
C HIS A 91 4.29 14.55 -0.05
N ALA A 92 3.13 15.16 0.20
CA ALA A 92 2.13 14.61 1.10
C ALA A 92 1.69 13.18 0.70
N VAL A 93 1.39 12.95 -0.58
CA VAL A 93 1.05 11.61 -1.10
C VAL A 93 2.23 10.64 -0.91
N SER A 94 3.43 11.04 -1.32
CA SER A 94 4.63 10.20 -1.20
C SER A 94 4.93 9.86 0.26
N ASP A 95 4.71 10.77 1.19
CA ASP A 95 4.99 10.59 2.60
C ASP A 95 3.98 9.63 3.24
N ARG A 96 2.68 9.80 2.97
CA ARG A 96 1.66 8.85 3.45
C ARG A 96 1.90 7.44 2.92
N ILE A 97 2.25 7.31 1.64
CA ILE A 97 2.62 6.01 1.05
C ILE A 97 3.87 5.45 1.74
N ARG A 98 4.93 6.25 1.92
CA ARG A 98 6.17 5.78 2.56
C ARG A 98 5.94 5.35 4.01
N GLU A 99 5.10 6.05 4.75
CA GLU A 99 4.72 5.69 6.11
C GLU A 99 4.04 4.32 6.16
N ALA A 100 3.08 4.09 5.26
CA ALA A 100 2.40 2.81 5.10
C ALA A 100 3.36 1.68 4.69
N GLU A 101 4.27 1.93 3.73
CA GLU A 101 5.30 0.96 3.33
C GLU A 101 6.22 0.62 4.52
N THR A 102 6.69 1.62 5.26
CA THR A 102 7.54 1.44 6.44
C THR A 102 6.81 0.72 7.58
N GLU A 103 5.51 0.97 7.75
CA GLU A 103 4.68 0.28 8.74
C GLU A 103 4.47 -1.19 8.40
N SER A 104 4.34 -1.52 7.12
CA SER A 104 4.17 -2.91 6.67
C SER A 104 5.37 -3.80 6.99
N GLU A 105 6.59 -3.24 7.00
CA GLU A 105 7.85 -3.96 7.27
C GLU A 105 7.98 -4.45 8.72
N ARG A 106 7.05 -4.03 9.59
CA ARG A 106 6.93 -4.44 10.99
C ARG A 106 5.55 -4.98 11.34
N THR A 107 4.72 -5.26 10.34
CA THR A 107 3.33 -5.72 10.50
C THR A 107 3.16 -7.05 9.77
N CYS A 108 2.60 -8.05 10.44
CA CYS A 108 2.36 -9.36 9.86
C CYS A 108 1.37 -9.28 8.70
N GLU A 109 1.79 -9.68 7.50
CA GLU A 109 0.94 -9.64 6.29
C GLU A 109 -0.33 -10.52 6.44
N LEU A 110 -0.28 -11.55 7.27
CA LEU A 110 -1.36 -12.53 7.39
C LEU A 110 -2.44 -12.16 8.41
N CYS A 111 -2.07 -11.52 9.53
CA CYS A 111 -2.99 -11.26 10.65
C CYS A 111 -2.97 -9.83 11.18
N GLY A 112 -1.99 -9.00 10.81
CA GLY A 112 -1.89 -7.60 11.22
C GLY A 112 -1.21 -7.35 12.56
N GLU A 113 -0.85 -8.40 13.29
CA GLU A 113 -0.05 -8.30 14.52
C GLU A 113 1.41 -7.89 14.22
N PRO A 114 2.19 -7.40 15.22
CA PRO A 114 3.60 -7.09 15.01
C PRO A 114 4.38 -8.26 14.42
N GLY A 115 5.13 -7.97 13.35
CA GLY A 115 5.86 -8.97 12.58
C GLY A 115 7.31 -8.59 12.34
N THR A 116 8.12 -9.58 11.99
CA THR A 116 9.51 -9.38 11.55
C THR A 116 9.72 -10.05 10.20
N LEU A 117 10.64 -9.49 9.43
CA LEU A 117 11.04 -10.09 8.16
C LEU A 117 11.55 -11.51 8.40
N SER A 118 10.89 -12.47 7.76
CA SER A 118 11.16 -13.89 7.91
C SER A 118 11.20 -14.57 6.55
N SER A 119 11.82 -15.75 6.48
CA SER A 119 11.92 -16.53 5.26
C SER A 119 11.29 -17.92 5.39
N LYS A 120 10.69 -18.41 4.30
CA LYS A 120 10.18 -19.77 4.18
C LYS A 120 10.46 -20.29 2.77
N GLY A 121 11.40 -21.22 2.65
CA GLY A 121 11.74 -21.83 1.36
C GLY A 121 12.20 -20.82 0.30
N GLY A 122 12.97 -19.81 0.70
CA GLY A 122 13.46 -18.75 -0.19
C GLY A 122 12.50 -17.58 -0.43
N TRP A 123 11.29 -17.62 0.14
CA TRP A 123 10.34 -16.52 0.09
C TRP A 123 10.42 -15.65 1.34
N PHE A 124 10.51 -14.35 1.14
CA PHE A 124 10.54 -13.35 2.20
C PHE A 124 9.14 -12.86 2.52
N ARG A 125 8.82 -12.70 3.80
CA ARG A 125 7.56 -12.10 4.26
C ARG A 125 7.73 -11.53 5.67
N THR A 126 7.10 -10.38 5.95
CA THR A 126 6.96 -9.92 7.34
C THR A 126 5.79 -10.64 8.00
N VAL A 127 6.10 -11.44 9.02
CA VAL A 127 5.10 -12.25 9.75
C VAL A 127 5.34 -12.22 11.25
N CYS A 128 4.30 -12.49 12.03
CA CYS A 128 4.42 -12.61 13.48
C CYS A 128 5.03 -13.97 13.87
N PRO A 129 5.53 -14.13 15.11
CA PRO A 129 6.14 -15.38 15.58
C PRO A 129 5.20 -16.58 15.58
N ASN A 130 3.89 -16.36 15.50
CA ASN A 130 2.88 -17.42 15.48
C ASN A 130 2.72 -18.06 14.09
N GLU A 131 3.27 -17.46 13.03
CA GLU A 131 3.13 -17.98 11.67
C GLU A 131 4.07 -19.17 11.42
N PRO A 132 3.53 -20.39 11.18
CA PRO A 132 4.34 -21.59 11.16
C PRO A 132 5.20 -21.72 9.89
N GLY A 133 6.45 -22.13 10.10
CA GLY A 133 7.42 -22.45 9.03
C GLY A 133 8.13 -21.24 8.44
N TYR A 134 7.97 -20.05 9.03
CA TYR A 134 8.79 -18.88 8.75
C TYR A 134 9.91 -18.77 9.79
N THR A 135 11.12 -18.52 9.31
CA THR A 135 12.30 -18.29 10.16
C THR A 135 12.67 -16.81 10.09
N PRO A 136 12.69 -16.07 11.22
CA PRO A 136 13.10 -14.67 11.26
C PRO A 136 14.50 -14.46 10.70
N LEU A 137 14.67 -13.37 9.95
CA LEU A 137 15.96 -12.96 9.39
C LEU A 137 16.63 -11.91 10.26
N ASN A 138 17.94 -12.02 10.38
CA ASN A 138 18.76 -11.03 11.08
C ASN A 138 19.14 -9.88 10.14
N ASP A 139 19.56 -8.73 10.70
CA ASP A 139 19.89 -7.53 9.90
C ASP A 139 20.95 -7.77 8.82
N THR A 140 21.86 -8.73 9.01
CA THR A 140 22.89 -9.12 8.03
C THR A 140 22.34 -9.91 6.84
N GLN A 141 21.06 -10.29 6.86
CA GLN A 141 20.38 -11.06 5.82
C GLN A 141 19.28 -10.24 5.11
N LYS A 142 19.21 -8.92 5.40
CA LYS A 142 18.21 -8.00 4.85
C LYS A 142 18.64 -7.32 3.55
N GLU A 143 19.90 -7.44 3.12
CA GLU A 143 20.39 -6.85 1.87
C GLU A 143 20.30 -7.83 0.69
N PRO A 144 19.85 -7.38 -0.49
CA PRO A 144 19.81 -8.18 -1.72
C PRO A 144 21.20 -8.47 -2.31
#